data_AF-A0A2N3C8U4-F1
#
_entry.id   AF-A0A2N3C8U4-F1
#
_cell.length_a   1.000
_cell.length_b   1.000
_cell.length_c   1.000
_cell.angle_alpha   90.00
_cell.angle_beta   90.00
_cell.angle_gamma   90.00
#
_symmetry.space_group_name_H-M   'P 1'
#
loop_
_entity.id
_entity.type
_entity.pdbx_description
1 polymer ?
#
loop_
_entity_poly.entity_id
_entity_poly.type
_entity_poly.pdbx_seq_one_letter_code
_entity_poly.pdbx_strand_id
1 'polypeptide(L)'
;MSQPPSDTFDPERNRLSGRIARTAKVGANLSGAGLTFAAQSLFGGDKGDERIARAMAAALGKSKGPLMKVAQMVSTVPDLLPPEYAAEFAKLQAEAPAMGWPFVKRRMRAELGADWEGRFAGFGKEASHAASLGQVHAATLHDGRKVACKLQYPDMASAVESDIGQLRTLLGLFKRMDGSIDADEMVEEITDRLREELDYEREAKHMALYRDMLADKAFITCPEPVAELSTARLITMTWMEGARLDAFEGAPQATRNQIAEMLFWTWWAPMNSYAVIHGDPHLGNYQVTGGGAGINLLDFGCVRIFPPAFVAGVVDLYRAMLHDDFDAAYAAYEAWGFQNLSRELVEVLNVWARFIYGPIIDNRVRTVADGVSAGEYGRKEAFRVRQLLKEKGPVKIPREFVFMDRAAIGLGAAYLRLGAELNFHELFEQSLEGFSVEKVAARQAEALGRAGLG
;
A
#
# COMPACT_ATOMS: atom_id res chain seq x y z
N MET A 1 22.13 3.70 43.14
CA MET A 1 22.81 2.59 42.42
C MET A 1 21.74 1.85 41.66
N SER A 2 21.54 2.22 40.39
CA SER A 2 20.45 1.73 39.56
C SER A 2 21.01 0.65 38.64
N GLN A 3 20.42 -0.55 38.67
CA GLN A 3 20.76 -1.62 37.73
C GLN A 3 20.22 -1.26 36.33
N PRO A 4 20.95 -1.62 35.25
CA PRO A 4 20.49 -1.41 33.88
C PRO A 4 19.40 -2.43 33.51
N PRO A 5 18.55 -2.15 32.50
CA PRO A 5 17.51 -3.05 32.05
C PRO A 5 18.11 -4.30 31.41
N SER A 6 17.52 -5.46 31.72
CA SER A 6 17.89 -6.77 31.20
C SER A 6 17.64 -6.86 29.70
N ASP A 7 18.70 -7.09 28.93
CA ASP A 7 18.66 -7.50 27.52
C ASP A 7 17.77 -8.77 27.39
N THR A 8 16.59 -8.62 26.82
CA THR A 8 15.75 -9.77 26.45
C THR A 8 16.42 -10.50 25.30
N PHE A 9 16.83 -11.73 25.56
CA PHE A 9 17.48 -12.62 24.60
C PHE A 9 16.59 -12.81 23.35
N ASP A 10 16.97 -12.20 22.22
CA ASP A 10 16.33 -12.42 20.92
C ASP A 10 16.93 -13.68 20.25
N PRO A 11 16.22 -14.82 20.20
CA PRO A 11 16.74 -16.06 19.65
C PRO A 11 16.88 -16.05 18.11
N GLU A 12 16.41 -15.01 17.42
CA GLU A 12 16.54 -14.85 15.96
C GLU A 12 17.68 -13.90 15.55
N ARG A 13 18.31 -13.20 16.51
CA ARG A 13 19.49 -12.36 16.28
C ARG A 13 20.71 -13.27 16.05
N ASN A 14 20.91 -13.69 14.79
CA ASN A 14 22.04 -14.46 14.23
C ASN A 14 21.98 -16.00 14.33
N ARG A 15 21.18 -16.65 13.48
CA ARG A 15 21.47 -18.02 13.02
C ARG A 15 22.20 -18.02 11.68
N LEU A 16 23.52 -17.86 11.74
CA LEU A 16 24.46 -17.94 10.62
C LEU A 16 24.29 -19.25 9.80
N SER A 17 23.93 -20.36 10.47
CA SER A 17 23.72 -21.68 9.85
C SER A 17 22.47 -21.74 8.95
N GLY A 18 21.41 -20.99 9.28
CA GLY A 18 20.20 -20.89 8.46
C GLY A 18 20.37 -20.00 7.21
N ARG A 19 21.33 -19.07 7.24
CA ARG A 19 21.75 -18.27 6.08
C ARG A 19 22.49 -19.15 5.07
N ILE A 20 23.50 -19.90 5.51
CA ILE A 20 24.37 -20.71 4.63
C ILE A 20 23.60 -21.79 3.86
N ALA A 21 22.69 -22.51 4.53
CA ALA A 21 21.90 -23.57 3.88
C ALA A 21 20.89 -23.02 2.84
N ARG A 22 20.37 -21.80 3.05
CA ARG A 22 19.46 -21.13 2.10
C ARG A 22 20.21 -20.52 0.91
N THR A 23 21.33 -19.84 1.16
CA THR A 23 22.19 -19.29 0.09
C THR A 23 22.68 -20.38 -0.86
N ALA A 24 23.02 -21.58 -0.34
CA ALA A 24 23.44 -22.71 -1.16
C ALA A 24 22.32 -23.31 -2.04
N LYS A 25 21.10 -23.43 -1.51
CA LYS A 25 19.95 -24.00 -2.23
C LYS A 25 19.37 -23.03 -3.27
N VAL A 26 19.52 -21.72 -3.06
CA VAL A 26 19.10 -20.66 -3.99
C VAL A 26 20.17 -20.38 -5.04
N GLY A 27 21.46 -20.39 -4.68
CA GLY A 27 22.57 -20.25 -5.63
C GLY A 27 22.58 -21.34 -6.72
N ALA A 28 22.14 -22.55 -6.39
CA ALA A 28 21.95 -23.65 -7.35
C ALA A 28 20.76 -23.45 -8.31
N ASN A 29 19.74 -22.67 -7.91
CA ASN A 29 18.58 -22.37 -8.77
C ASN A 29 18.86 -21.17 -9.68
N LEU A 30 19.67 -20.21 -9.23
CA LEU A 30 20.09 -19.04 -10.01
C LEU A 30 21.18 -19.37 -11.04
N SER A 31 22.04 -20.36 -10.81
CA SER A 31 23.01 -20.81 -11.82
C SER A 31 22.33 -21.47 -13.03
N GLY A 32 21.26 -22.24 -12.81
CA GLY A 32 20.43 -22.79 -13.89
C GLY A 32 19.64 -21.71 -14.65
N ALA A 33 19.08 -20.73 -13.94
CA ALA A 33 18.40 -19.59 -14.57
C ALA A 33 19.40 -18.74 -15.37
N GLY A 34 20.56 -18.40 -14.80
CA GLY A 34 21.62 -17.61 -15.46
C GLY A 34 22.22 -18.28 -16.69
N LEU A 35 22.40 -19.61 -16.69
CA LEU A 35 22.83 -20.38 -17.87
C LEU A 35 21.77 -20.42 -18.98
N THR A 36 20.49 -20.55 -18.61
CA THR A 36 19.38 -20.53 -19.56
C THR A 36 19.16 -19.12 -20.13
N PHE A 37 19.38 -18.11 -19.31
CA PHE A 37 19.24 -16.69 -19.61
C PHE A 37 20.35 -16.16 -20.52
N ALA A 38 21.61 -16.54 -20.27
CA ALA A 38 22.75 -16.22 -21.13
C ALA A 38 22.66 -16.91 -22.52
N ALA A 39 22.13 -18.13 -22.58
CA ALA A 39 21.93 -18.84 -23.84
C ALA A 39 20.77 -18.26 -24.69
N GLN A 40 19.81 -17.55 -24.07
CA GLN A 40 18.60 -17.07 -24.74
C GLN A 40 18.63 -15.58 -25.11
N SER A 41 19.49 -14.78 -24.46
CA SER A 41 19.72 -13.36 -24.81
C SER A 41 20.40 -13.15 -26.18
N LEU A 42 20.87 -14.22 -26.82
CA LEU A 42 21.53 -14.16 -28.14
C LEU A 42 20.54 -14.09 -29.32
N PHE A 43 19.23 -14.19 -29.09
CA PHE A 43 18.20 -14.18 -30.13
C PHE A 43 17.08 -13.18 -29.81
N GLY A 44 17.31 -11.90 -30.10
CA GLY A 44 16.40 -10.78 -29.80
C GLY A 44 15.30 -10.53 -30.83
N GLY A 45 14.12 -10.13 -30.34
CA GLY A 45 12.91 -9.67 -31.06
C GLY A 45 11.75 -9.46 -30.06
N ASP A 46 10.58 -8.95 -30.46
CA ASP A 46 9.39 -8.68 -29.59
C ASP A 46 8.97 -9.84 -28.66
N LYS A 47 9.35 -11.07 -28.99
CA LYS A 47 9.11 -12.28 -28.16
C LYS A 47 10.14 -12.46 -27.04
N GLY A 48 11.16 -11.62 -26.96
CA GLY A 48 12.19 -11.61 -25.93
C GLY A 48 11.64 -11.16 -24.59
N ASP A 49 10.88 -10.06 -24.58
CA ASP A 49 10.31 -9.48 -23.37
C ASP A 49 9.29 -10.39 -22.69
N GLU A 50 8.35 -10.98 -23.43
CA GLU A 50 7.41 -11.97 -22.87
C GLU A 50 8.11 -13.22 -22.31
N ARG A 51 9.23 -13.61 -22.91
CA ARG A 51 9.96 -14.83 -22.53
C ARG A 51 10.82 -14.58 -21.29
N ILE A 52 11.41 -13.39 -21.21
CA ILE A 52 12.11 -12.88 -20.04
C ILE A 52 11.11 -12.66 -18.89
N ALA A 53 9.93 -12.09 -19.15
CA ALA A 53 8.83 -11.93 -18.20
C ALA A 53 8.42 -13.26 -17.59
N ARG A 54 8.20 -14.29 -18.42
CA ARG A 54 7.89 -15.65 -17.96
C ARG A 54 9.03 -16.28 -17.16
N ALA A 55 10.28 -16.05 -17.55
CA ALA A 55 11.44 -16.55 -16.81
C ALA A 55 11.57 -15.88 -15.43
N MET A 56 11.34 -14.57 -15.34
CA MET A 56 11.31 -13.83 -14.07
C MET A 56 10.14 -14.26 -13.21
N ALA A 57 8.93 -14.37 -13.77
CA ALA A 57 7.77 -14.85 -13.05
C ALA A 57 8.00 -16.30 -12.56
N ALA A 58 8.64 -17.16 -13.35
CA ALA A 58 9.00 -18.51 -12.91
C ALA A 58 10.09 -18.53 -11.81
N ALA A 59 11.03 -17.58 -11.82
CA ALA A 59 12.03 -17.44 -10.76
C ALA A 59 11.38 -16.94 -9.45
N LEU A 60 10.50 -15.95 -9.53
CA LEU A 60 9.77 -15.37 -8.40
C LEU A 60 8.66 -16.29 -7.87
N GLY A 61 7.94 -16.99 -8.75
CA GLY A 61 6.90 -17.95 -8.38
C GLY A 61 7.42 -19.19 -7.65
N LYS A 62 8.72 -19.50 -7.77
CA LYS A 62 9.39 -20.56 -7.00
C LYS A 62 9.79 -20.11 -5.58
N SER A 63 9.73 -18.82 -5.30
CA SER A 63 10.00 -18.26 -3.97
C SER A 63 8.69 -18.04 -3.23
N LYS A 64 8.56 -18.67 -2.06
CA LYS A 64 7.42 -18.52 -1.15
C LYS A 64 7.75 -17.41 -0.14
N GLY A 65 6.82 -16.48 0.12
CA GLY A 65 7.00 -15.43 1.13
C GLY A 65 7.18 -14.03 0.52
N PRO A 66 8.16 -13.21 0.98
CA PRO A 66 8.31 -11.79 0.62
C PRO A 66 8.28 -11.48 -0.88
N LEU A 67 8.89 -12.32 -1.73
CA LEU A 67 8.89 -12.12 -3.19
C LEU A 67 7.50 -12.21 -3.83
N MET A 68 6.56 -12.91 -3.19
CA MET A 68 5.16 -12.91 -3.59
C MET A 68 4.51 -11.54 -3.38
N LYS A 69 4.80 -10.92 -2.23
CA LYS A 69 4.34 -9.57 -1.92
C LYS A 69 5.01 -8.53 -2.81
N VAL A 70 6.28 -8.73 -3.19
CA VAL A 70 6.93 -7.93 -4.25
C VAL A 70 6.14 -8.03 -5.55
N ALA A 71 5.77 -9.24 -5.99
CA ALA A 71 4.98 -9.40 -7.22
C ALA A 71 3.58 -8.75 -7.12
N GLN A 72 2.92 -8.82 -5.96
CA GLN A 72 1.67 -8.09 -5.69
C GLN A 72 1.87 -6.58 -5.75
N MET A 73 2.83 -6.04 -4.99
CA MET A 73 3.14 -4.61 -4.98
C MET A 73 3.43 -4.11 -6.39
N VAL A 74 4.33 -4.80 -7.11
CA VAL A 74 4.74 -4.42 -8.46
C VAL A 74 3.61 -4.55 -9.50
N SER A 75 2.76 -5.58 -9.41
CA SER A 75 1.62 -5.75 -10.33
C SER A 75 0.50 -4.73 -10.11
N THR A 76 0.40 -4.15 -8.92
CA THR A 76 -0.56 -3.07 -8.62
C THR A 76 -0.06 -1.69 -9.03
N VAL A 77 1.19 -1.56 -9.49
CA VAL A 77 1.73 -0.29 -9.98
C VAL A 77 1.55 -0.23 -11.50
N PRO A 78 0.67 0.65 -12.02
CA PRO A 78 0.59 0.90 -13.45
C PRO A 78 1.96 1.34 -13.97
N ASP A 79 2.39 0.78 -15.11
CA ASP A 79 3.60 1.17 -15.85
C ASP A 79 4.96 0.95 -15.16
N LEU A 80 4.98 0.30 -13.98
CA LEU A 80 6.24 -0.05 -13.29
C LEU A 80 7.01 -1.17 -14.00
N LEU A 81 6.25 -2.08 -14.61
CA LEU A 81 6.78 -3.12 -15.48
C LEU A 81 6.07 -3.03 -16.83
N PRO A 82 6.74 -3.42 -17.94
CA PRO A 82 6.05 -3.56 -19.21
C PRO A 82 4.86 -4.53 -19.06
N PRO A 83 3.76 -4.35 -19.82
CA PRO A 83 2.49 -5.05 -19.62
C PRO A 83 2.63 -6.58 -19.56
N GLU A 84 3.57 -7.12 -20.33
CA GLU A 84 3.87 -8.54 -20.44
C GLU A 84 4.40 -9.09 -19.11
N TYR A 85 5.24 -8.32 -18.43
CA TYR A 85 5.79 -8.65 -17.12
C TYR A 85 4.74 -8.46 -16.02
N ALA A 86 4.00 -7.36 -16.02
CA ALA A 86 2.92 -7.13 -15.05
C ALA A 86 1.87 -8.26 -15.10
N ALA A 87 1.50 -8.74 -16.29
CA ALA A 87 0.57 -9.85 -16.47
C ALA A 87 1.10 -11.18 -15.91
N GLU A 88 2.37 -11.49 -16.12
CA GLU A 88 2.98 -12.72 -15.58
C GLU A 88 3.17 -12.66 -14.06
N PHE A 89 3.49 -11.49 -13.50
CA PHE A 89 3.60 -11.30 -12.05
C PHE A 89 2.23 -11.30 -11.36
N ALA A 90 1.19 -10.78 -12.01
CA ALA A 90 -0.18 -10.88 -11.52
C ALA A 90 -0.65 -12.36 -11.42
N LYS A 91 -0.19 -13.24 -12.34
CA LYS A 91 -0.47 -14.69 -12.25
C LYS A 91 0.18 -15.37 -11.05
N LEU A 92 1.22 -14.75 -10.47
CA LEU A 92 1.88 -15.31 -9.30
C LEU A 92 1.06 -15.17 -8.03
N GLN A 93 -0.01 -14.36 -7.99
CA GLN A 93 -0.88 -14.11 -6.83
C GLN A 93 -1.60 -15.38 -6.31
N ALA A 94 -0.84 -16.35 -5.81
CA ALA A 94 -1.30 -17.52 -5.12
C ALA A 94 -1.21 -17.25 -3.62
N GLU A 95 -2.30 -17.54 -2.90
CA GLU A 95 -2.31 -17.52 -1.44
C GLU A 95 -1.17 -18.39 -0.92
N ALA A 96 -0.26 -17.80 -0.13
CA ALA A 96 0.71 -18.60 0.58
C ALA A 96 -0.05 -19.52 1.54
N PRO A 97 0.17 -20.85 1.52
CA PRO A 97 -0.55 -21.76 2.39
C PRO A 97 -0.23 -21.40 3.85
N ALA A 98 -1.28 -21.35 4.68
CA ALA A 98 -1.15 -21.07 6.10
C ALA A 98 -0.16 -22.03 6.78
N MET A 99 0.61 -21.53 7.74
CA MET A 99 1.45 -22.38 8.56
C MET A 99 0.58 -23.30 9.42
N GLY A 100 0.96 -24.56 9.49
CA GLY A 100 0.24 -25.56 10.28
C GLY A 100 0.25 -25.23 11.77
N TRP A 101 -0.79 -25.69 12.48
CA TRP A 101 -1.00 -25.45 13.91
C TRP A 101 0.24 -25.62 14.83
N PRO A 102 1.13 -26.62 14.64
CA PRO A 102 2.34 -26.73 15.46
C PRO A 102 3.26 -25.50 15.37
N PHE A 103 3.36 -24.88 14.19
CA PHE A 103 4.16 -23.66 14.00
C PHE A 103 3.48 -22.45 14.64
N VAL A 104 2.16 -22.33 14.52
CA VAL A 104 1.36 -21.30 15.22
C VAL A 104 1.63 -21.36 16.72
N LYS A 105 1.46 -22.53 17.35
CA LYS A 105 1.71 -22.71 18.80
C LYS A 105 3.13 -22.31 19.20
N ARG A 106 4.12 -22.69 18.40
CA ARG A 106 5.52 -22.37 18.69
C ARG A 106 5.78 -20.87 18.63
N ARG A 107 5.18 -20.17 17.64
CA ARG A 107 5.29 -18.72 17.50
C ARG A 107 4.54 -17.99 18.60
N MET A 108 3.29 -18.35 18.86
CA MET A 108 2.52 -17.78 19.97
C MET A 108 3.24 -17.97 21.33
N ARG A 109 3.92 -19.10 21.55
CA ARG A 109 4.77 -19.29 22.74
C ARG A 109 5.96 -18.34 22.81
N ALA A 110 6.57 -18.01 21.66
CA ALA A 110 7.69 -17.08 21.61
C ALA A 110 7.23 -15.64 21.89
N GLU A 111 6.04 -15.27 21.41
CA GLU A 111 5.51 -13.90 21.56
C GLU A 111 4.83 -13.68 22.92
N LEU A 112 3.99 -14.62 23.38
CA LEU A 112 3.15 -14.45 24.58
C LEU A 112 3.55 -15.38 25.75
N GLY A 113 4.57 -16.20 25.58
CA GLY A 113 5.08 -17.12 26.60
C GLY A 113 4.43 -18.51 26.60
N ALA A 114 4.90 -19.38 27.50
CA ALA A 114 4.55 -20.81 27.51
C ALA A 114 3.03 -21.08 27.64
N ASP A 115 2.33 -20.24 28.40
CA ASP A 115 0.90 -20.32 28.73
C ASP A 115 0.05 -19.32 27.92
N TRP A 116 0.44 -19.04 26.67
CA TRP A 116 -0.29 -18.07 25.84
C TRP A 116 -1.76 -18.47 25.60
N GLU A 117 -2.08 -19.76 25.53
CA GLU A 117 -3.45 -20.25 25.33
C GLU A 117 -4.37 -19.79 26.47
N GLY A 118 -3.87 -19.74 27.71
CA GLY A 118 -4.61 -19.25 28.88
C GLY A 118 -4.93 -17.75 28.85
N ARG A 119 -4.32 -16.97 27.93
CA ARG A 119 -4.64 -15.55 27.74
C ARG A 119 -5.93 -15.32 26.93
N PHE A 120 -6.47 -16.36 26.30
CA PHE A 120 -7.69 -16.32 25.50
C PHE A 120 -8.75 -17.25 26.10
N ALA A 121 -10.03 -16.88 25.99
CA ALA A 121 -11.13 -17.80 26.27
C ALA A 121 -11.26 -18.88 25.19
N GLY A 122 -10.90 -18.53 23.95
CA GLY A 122 -10.83 -19.47 22.84
C GLY A 122 -9.91 -18.95 21.73
N PHE A 123 -9.21 -19.85 21.06
CA PHE A 123 -8.32 -19.52 19.94
C PHE A 123 -8.55 -20.47 18.77
N GLY A 124 -8.89 -19.93 17.60
CA GLY A 124 -9.12 -20.68 16.38
C GLY A 124 -7.84 -21.33 15.87
N LYS A 125 -7.84 -22.65 15.66
CA LYS A 125 -6.66 -23.39 15.19
C LYS A 125 -6.40 -23.20 13.70
N GLU A 126 -7.46 -22.96 12.94
CA GLU A 126 -7.42 -22.68 11.52
C GLU A 126 -7.19 -21.19 11.30
N ALA A 127 -6.35 -20.85 10.33
CA ALA A 127 -6.18 -19.48 9.93
C ALA A 127 -7.48 -19.00 9.26
N SER A 128 -8.01 -17.88 9.74
CA SER A 128 -9.19 -17.25 9.14
C SER A 128 -8.83 -16.58 7.82
N HIS A 129 -7.61 -16.02 7.72
CA HIS A 129 -7.06 -15.43 6.50
C HIS A 129 -5.55 -15.67 6.45
N ALA A 130 -5.03 -15.99 5.27
CA ALA A 130 -3.59 -15.97 4.99
C ALA A 130 -3.23 -14.59 4.43
N ALA A 131 -2.30 -13.89 5.08
CA ALA A 131 -1.76 -12.62 4.62
C ALA A 131 -0.41 -12.84 3.90
N SER A 132 0.13 -11.78 3.30
CA SER A 132 1.41 -11.76 2.58
C SER A 132 2.60 -12.26 3.42
N LEU A 133 2.73 -11.75 4.65
CA LEU A 133 3.87 -11.99 5.55
C LEU A 133 3.47 -12.68 6.86
N GLY A 134 2.22 -13.10 6.98
CA GLY A 134 1.68 -13.74 8.17
C GLY A 134 0.32 -14.37 7.94
N GLN A 135 -0.38 -14.69 9.02
CA GLN A 135 -1.75 -15.20 8.97
C GLN A 135 -2.56 -14.70 10.16
N VAL A 136 -3.88 -14.64 9.98
CA VAL A 136 -4.81 -14.15 10.99
C VAL A 136 -5.59 -15.31 11.58
N HIS A 137 -5.67 -15.36 12.91
CA HIS A 137 -6.52 -16.28 13.65
C HIS A 137 -7.63 -15.52 14.38
N ALA A 138 -8.87 -16.02 14.29
CA ALA A 138 -9.94 -15.57 15.17
C ALA A 138 -9.72 -16.10 16.59
N ALA A 139 -9.92 -15.25 17.59
CA ALA A 139 -9.88 -15.63 19.00
C ALA A 139 -10.96 -14.88 19.80
N THR A 140 -11.17 -15.29 21.03
CA THR A 140 -12.12 -14.69 21.97
C THR A 140 -11.40 -14.41 23.28
N LEU A 141 -11.54 -13.19 23.79
CA LEU A 141 -10.99 -12.78 25.09
C LEU A 141 -11.89 -13.26 26.23
N HIS A 142 -11.37 -13.25 27.45
CA HIS A 142 -12.12 -13.65 28.67
C HIS A 142 -13.31 -12.76 28.99
N ASP A 143 -13.33 -11.53 28.47
CA ASP A 143 -14.47 -10.61 28.56
C ASP A 143 -15.51 -10.81 27.44
N GLY A 144 -15.31 -11.80 26.55
CA GLY A 144 -16.21 -12.14 25.45
C GLY A 144 -15.95 -11.39 24.14
N ARG A 145 -15.04 -10.41 24.10
CA ARG A 145 -14.69 -9.71 22.86
C ARG A 145 -14.06 -10.67 21.84
N LYS A 146 -14.51 -10.60 20.59
CA LYS A 146 -13.86 -11.29 19.46
C LYS A 146 -12.66 -10.47 18.98
N VAL A 147 -11.54 -11.13 18.73
CA VAL A 147 -10.30 -10.50 18.26
C VAL A 147 -9.69 -11.24 17.07
N ALA A 148 -9.01 -10.49 16.22
CA ALA A 148 -8.14 -10.99 15.16
C ALA A 148 -6.68 -10.98 15.67
N CYS A 149 -6.02 -12.12 15.61
CA CYS A 149 -4.61 -12.28 15.97
C CYS A 149 -3.79 -12.47 14.69
N LYS A 150 -3.22 -11.38 14.17
CA LYS A 150 -2.35 -11.37 12.98
C LYS A 150 -0.92 -11.68 13.41
N LEU A 151 -0.43 -12.84 12.98
CA LEU A 151 0.83 -13.44 13.40
C LEU A 151 1.78 -13.58 12.21
N GLN A 152 2.99 -13.03 12.33
CA GLN A 152 3.99 -13.13 11.27
C GLN A 152 4.49 -14.57 11.09
N TYR A 153 4.81 -14.93 9.85
CA TYR A 153 5.54 -16.17 9.59
C TYR A 153 6.94 -16.15 10.25
N PRO A 154 7.53 -17.31 10.55
CA PRO A 154 8.88 -17.39 11.11
C PRO A 154 9.95 -16.81 10.15
N ASP A 155 11.01 -16.22 10.71
CA ASP A 155 12.17 -15.70 9.98
C ASP A 155 11.88 -14.63 8.90
N MET A 156 10.69 -13.99 8.87
CA MET A 156 10.29 -13.10 7.77
C MET A 156 11.20 -11.90 7.57
N ALA A 157 11.68 -11.25 8.63
CA ALA A 157 12.65 -10.15 8.50
C ALA A 157 13.93 -10.60 7.76
N SER A 158 14.45 -11.78 8.11
CA SER A 158 15.64 -12.33 7.42
C SER A 158 15.35 -12.81 6.00
N ALA A 159 14.13 -13.28 5.74
CA ALA A 159 13.68 -13.68 4.41
C ALA A 159 13.56 -12.46 3.50
N VAL A 160 12.93 -11.37 3.98
CA VAL A 160 12.80 -10.09 3.29
C VAL A 160 14.18 -9.58 2.86
N GLU A 161 15.15 -9.48 3.78
CA GLU A 161 16.50 -8.99 3.46
C GLU A 161 17.23 -9.89 2.44
N SER A 162 17.11 -11.22 2.58
CA SER A 162 17.73 -12.18 1.65
C SER A 162 17.11 -12.12 0.25
N ASP A 163 15.80 -11.94 0.18
CA ASP A 163 15.02 -11.92 -1.05
C ASP A 163 15.19 -10.58 -1.79
N ILE A 164 15.29 -9.46 -1.06
CA ILE A 164 15.63 -8.15 -1.61
C ILE A 164 17.03 -8.17 -2.24
N GLY A 165 18.02 -8.78 -1.56
CA GLY A 165 19.37 -8.90 -2.12
C GLY A 165 19.40 -9.65 -3.46
N GLN A 166 18.56 -10.67 -3.60
CA GLN A 166 18.38 -11.41 -4.85
C GLN A 166 17.66 -10.58 -5.92
N LEU A 167 16.59 -9.87 -5.53
CA LEU A 167 15.85 -8.97 -6.42
C LEU A 167 16.77 -7.88 -6.98
N ARG A 168 17.59 -7.24 -6.14
CA ARG A 168 18.60 -6.25 -6.56
C ARG A 168 19.61 -6.86 -7.53
N THR A 169 20.04 -8.10 -7.28
CA THR A 169 20.97 -8.80 -8.18
C THR A 169 20.32 -9.04 -9.55
N LEU A 170 19.11 -9.60 -9.58
CA LEU A 170 18.37 -9.84 -10.82
C LEU A 170 18.17 -8.55 -11.61
N LEU A 171 17.63 -7.51 -10.98
CA LEU A 171 17.36 -6.23 -11.63
C LEU A 171 18.65 -5.51 -12.07
N GLY A 172 19.75 -5.65 -11.33
CA GLY A 172 21.07 -5.15 -11.73
C GLY A 172 21.66 -5.85 -12.96
N LEU A 173 21.38 -7.16 -13.16
CA LEU A 173 21.72 -7.85 -14.41
C LEU A 173 20.89 -7.31 -15.59
N PHE A 174 19.60 -7.01 -15.37
CA PHE A 174 18.73 -6.42 -16.39
C PHE A 174 19.14 -5.01 -16.80
N LYS A 175 19.46 -4.14 -15.83
CA LYS A 175 19.96 -2.78 -16.07
C LYS A 175 21.18 -2.77 -17.00
N ARG A 176 22.05 -3.79 -16.89
CA ARG A 176 23.23 -3.95 -17.76
C ARG A 176 22.90 -4.41 -19.20
N MET A 177 21.74 -5.03 -19.42
CA MET A 177 21.36 -5.59 -20.71
C MET A 177 20.43 -4.68 -21.52
N ASP A 178 19.43 -4.09 -20.87
CA ASP A 178 18.39 -3.30 -21.55
C ASP A 178 18.60 -1.78 -21.40
N GLY A 179 19.36 -1.34 -20.39
CA GLY A 179 19.71 0.07 -20.17
C GLY A 179 18.54 1.00 -19.86
N SER A 180 17.30 0.50 -19.85
CA SER A 180 16.07 1.31 -19.84
C SER A 180 15.39 1.44 -18.46
N ILE A 181 15.78 0.59 -17.49
CA ILE A 181 15.15 0.52 -16.15
C ILE A 181 16.18 0.87 -15.08
N ASP A 182 16.00 2.03 -14.42
CA ASP A 182 16.71 2.33 -13.18
C ASP A 182 15.98 1.66 -12.00
N ALA A 183 16.37 0.42 -11.72
CA ALA A 183 15.69 -0.42 -10.74
C ALA A 183 16.12 -0.15 -9.28
N ASP A 184 17.14 0.68 -9.05
CA ASP A 184 17.70 0.85 -7.70
C ASP A 184 16.72 1.58 -6.77
N GLU A 185 16.11 2.69 -7.22
CA GLU A 185 15.08 3.43 -6.46
C GLU A 185 13.83 2.57 -6.22
N MET A 186 13.44 1.76 -7.22
CA MET A 186 12.30 0.83 -7.13
C MET A 186 12.54 -0.27 -6.08
N VAL A 187 13.74 -0.86 -6.07
CA VAL A 187 14.10 -1.88 -5.07
C VAL A 187 14.09 -1.29 -3.68
N GLU A 188 14.55 -0.05 -3.51
CA GLU A 188 14.53 0.64 -2.22
C GLU A 188 13.09 0.93 -1.76
N GLU A 189 12.21 1.40 -2.65
CA GLU A 189 10.80 1.58 -2.29
C GLU A 189 10.15 0.26 -1.86
N ILE A 190 10.31 -0.80 -2.65
CA ILE A 190 9.77 -2.14 -2.32
C ILE A 190 10.34 -2.66 -0.99
N THR A 191 11.63 -2.41 -0.74
CA THR A 191 12.31 -2.79 0.50
C THR A 191 11.69 -2.09 1.70
N ASP A 192 11.53 -0.77 1.62
CA ASP A 192 10.90 0.03 2.68
C ASP A 192 9.48 -0.47 2.93
N ARG A 193 8.72 -0.78 1.88
CA ARG A 193 7.36 -1.31 2.01
C ARG A 193 7.30 -2.66 2.71
N LEU A 194 8.19 -3.59 2.36
CA LEU A 194 8.25 -4.89 3.03
C LEU A 194 8.65 -4.76 4.50
N ARG A 195 9.54 -3.82 4.83
CA ARG A 195 9.92 -3.53 6.21
C ARG A 195 8.76 -2.93 7.00
N GLU A 196 8.02 -2.00 6.41
CA GLU A 196 6.81 -1.42 7.01
C GLU A 196 5.76 -2.49 7.34
N GLU A 197 5.54 -3.46 6.45
CA GLU A 197 4.59 -4.56 6.72
C GLU A 197 5.04 -5.54 7.82
N LEU A 198 6.32 -5.52 8.22
CA LEU A 198 6.82 -6.31 9.34
C LEU A 198 6.79 -5.55 10.66
N ASP A 199 6.48 -4.25 10.65
CA ASP A 199 6.48 -3.41 11.84
C ASP A 199 5.06 -3.31 12.44
N TYR A 200 4.69 -4.34 13.21
CA TYR A 200 3.36 -4.42 13.83
C TYR A 200 3.16 -3.41 14.96
N GLU A 201 4.24 -2.93 15.60
CA GLU A 201 4.16 -1.86 16.58
C GLU A 201 3.77 -0.54 15.91
N ARG A 202 4.39 -0.25 14.75
CA ARG A 202 4.02 0.91 13.93
C ARG A 202 2.61 0.78 13.37
N GLU A 203 2.20 -0.40 12.90
CA GLU A 203 0.83 -0.65 12.43
C GLU A 203 -0.21 -0.37 13.53
N ALA A 204 0.02 -0.81 14.77
CA ALA A 204 -0.87 -0.53 15.89
C ALA A 204 -1.01 0.98 16.19
N LYS A 205 0.11 1.73 16.09
CA LYS A 205 0.09 3.19 16.25
C LYS A 205 -0.65 3.89 15.12
N HIS A 206 -0.45 3.47 13.87
CA HIS A 206 -1.20 4.00 12.72
C HIS A 206 -2.71 3.72 12.84
N MET A 207 -3.09 2.55 13.35
CA MET A 207 -4.49 2.21 13.63
C MET A 207 -5.08 3.15 14.69
N ALA A 208 -4.33 3.42 15.77
CA ALA A 208 -4.74 4.41 16.79
C ALA A 208 -4.87 5.83 16.20
N LEU A 209 -3.93 6.23 15.35
CA LEU A 209 -3.96 7.52 14.64
C LEU A 209 -5.23 7.64 13.79
N TYR A 210 -5.57 6.61 13.00
CA TYR A 210 -6.78 6.63 12.16
C TYR A 210 -8.08 6.65 12.96
N ARG A 211 -8.13 5.93 14.09
CA ARG A 211 -9.28 6.01 15.01
C ARG A 211 -9.50 7.41 15.55
N ASP A 212 -8.43 8.11 15.87
CA ASP A 212 -8.48 9.49 16.37
C ASP A 212 -8.91 10.48 15.28
N MET A 213 -8.27 10.41 14.10
CA MET A 213 -8.57 11.32 12.98
C MET A 213 -9.98 11.18 12.43
N LEU A 214 -10.59 9.99 12.53
CA LEU A 214 -11.91 9.66 12.00
C LEU A 214 -12.98 9.51 13.09
N ALA A 215 -12.70 9.93 14.32
CA ALA A 215 -13.61 9.77 15.46
C ALA A 215 -14.98 10.44 15.26
N ASP A 216 -15.06 11.48 14.43
CA ASP A 216 -16.29 12.20 14.09
C ASP A 216 -17.07 11.54 12.93
N LYS A 217 -16.49 10.54 12.26
CA LYS A 217 -17.12 9.80 11.16
C LYS A 217 -17.71 8.49 11.68
N ALA A 218 -18.90 8.56 12.27
CA ALA A 218 -19.58 7.41 12.87
C ALA A 218 -19.82 6.23 11.91
N PHE A 219 -19.76 6.46 10.60
CA PHE A 219 -19.88 5.43 9.57
C PHE A 219 -18.57 4.68 9.30
N ILE A 220 -17.43 5.11 9.86
CA ILE A 220 -16.13 4.44 9.71
C ILE A 220 -15.78 3.75 11.02
N THR A 221 -15.40 2.49 10.95
CA THR A 221 -14.87 1.75 12.10
C THR A 221 -13.48 1.22 11.76
N CYS A 222 -12.51 1.56 12.61
CA CYS A 222 -11.18 0.95 12.57
C CYS A 222 -11.07 -0.06 13.73
N PRO A 223 -10.36 -1.19 13.54
CA PRO A 223 -10.08 -2.13 14.62
C PRO A 223 -9.34 -1.43 15.77
N GLU A 224 -9.49 -1.95 16.99
CA GLU A 224 -8.80 -1.44 18.17
C GLU A 224 -7.69 -2.42 18.58
N PRO A 225 -6.43 -1.98 18.71
CA PRO A 225 -5.35 -2.86 19.16
C PRO A 225 -5.55 -3.29 20.61
N VAL A 226 -5.23 -4.56 20.90
CA VAL A 226 -5.15 -5.10 22.26
C VAL A 226 -3.68 -5.15 22.64
N ALA A 227 -3.20 -4.10 23.30
CA ALA A 227 -1.78 -3.88 23.57
C ALA A 227 -1.16 -5.02 24.39
N GLU A 228 -1.88 -5.58 25.37
CA GLU A 228 -1.36 -6.63 26.25
C GLU A 228 -1.17 -7.99 25.54
N LEU A 229 -1.76 -8.13 24.35
CA LEU A 229 -1.69 -9.32 23.50
C LEU A 229 -0.98 -9.04 22.17
N SER A 230 -0.33 -7.88 22.06
CA SER A 230 0.45 -7.50 20.88
C SER A 230 1.94 -7.42 21.22
N THR A 231 2.77 -7.70 20.22
CA THR A 231 4.24 -7.72 20.26
C THR A 231 4.78 -7.25 18.91
N ALA A 232 6.10 -7.22 18.75
CA ALA A 232 6.74 -6.91 17.47
C ALA A 232 6.34 -7.84 16.30
N ARG A 233 5.82 -9.05 16.57
CA ARG A 233 5.49 -10.05 15.53
C ARG A 233 4.08 -10.64 15.63
N LEU A 234 3.29 -10.17 16.59
CA LEU A 234 1.87 -10.49 16.77
C LEU A 234 1.11 -9.19 17.01
N ILE A 235 0.11 -8.89 16.20
CA ILE A 235 -0.83 -7.81 16.50
C ILE A 235 -2.21 -8.42 16.73
N THR A 236 -2.75 -8.19 17.93
CA THR A 236 -4.11 -8.57 18.29
C THR A 236 -4.98 -7.34 18.26
N MET A 237 -6.12 -7.41 17.57
CA MET A 237 -7.02 -6.28 17.40
C MET A 237 -8.48 -6.73 17.39
N THR A 238 -9.44 -5.82 17.56
CA THR A 238 -10.87 -6.15 17.46
C THR A 238 -11.20 -6.85 16.14
N TRP A 239 -11.98 -7.94 16.23
CA TRP A 239 -12.46 -8.64 15.05
C TRP A 239 -13.54 -7.83 14.34
N MET A 240 -13.35 -7.58 13.04
CA MET A 240 -14.28 -6.81 12.21
C MET A 240 -15.13 -7.75 11.36
N GLU A 241 -16.43 -7.47 11.29
CA GLU A 241 -17.38 -8.21 10.45
C GLU A 241 -17.99 -7.26 9.42
N GLY A 242 -17.99 -7.66 8.15
CA GLY A 242 -18.54 -6.88 7.05
C GLY A 242 -18.43 -7.63 5.72
N ALA A 243 -19.18 -7.17 4.72
CA ALA A 243 -19.14 -7.70 3.38
C ALA A 243 -18.04 -7.02 2.55
N ARG A 244 -17.48 -7.72 1.56
CA ARG A 244 -16.49 -7.15 0.67
C ARG A 244 -17.10 -6.06 -0.22
N LEU A 245 -16.29 -5.08 -0.64
CA LEU A 245 -16.76 -3.99 -1.49
C LEU A 245 -17.35 -4.47 -2.83
N ASP A 246 -16.75 -5.51 -3.41
CA ASP A 246 -17.18 -6.12 -4.69
C ASP A 246 -18.62 -6.68 -4.63
N ALA A 247 -19.12 -7.05 -3.45
CA ALA A 247 -20.49 -7.50 -3.27
C ALA A 247 -21.54 -6.40 -3.52
N PHE A 248 -21.13 -5.13 -3.58
CA PHE A 248 -22.02 -3.97 -3.76
C PHE A 248 -21.98 -3.39 -5.18
N GLU A 249 -21.21 -3.96 -6.12
CA GLU A 249 -21.17 -3.48 -7.51
C GLU A 249 -22.57 -3.49 -8.16
N GLY A 250 -23.44 -4.44 -7.78
CA GLY A 250 -24.83 -4.54 -8.23
C GLY A 250 -25.89 -3.95 -7.28
N ALA A 251 -25.50 -3.25 -6.23
CA ALA A 251 -26.44 -2.63 -5.29
C ALA A 251 -27.19 -1.43 -5.92
N PRO A 252 -28.30 -0.96 -5.33
CA PRO A 252 -28.98 0.25 -5.80
C PRO A 252 -28.03 1.47 -5.88
N GLN A 253 -28.22 2.34 -6.87
CA GLN A 253 -27.34 3.52 -7.09
C GLN A 253 -27.11 4.33 -5.83
N ALA A 254 -28.16 4.59 -5.04
CA ALA A 254 -28.06 5.33 -3.79
C ALA A 254 -27.10 4.66 -2.78
N THR A 255 -27.14 3.33 -2.66
CA THR A 255 -26.23 2.57 -1.80
C THR A 255 -24.79 2.65 -2.30
N ARG A 256 -24.58 2.51 -3.62
CA ARG A 256 -23.24 2.60 -4.23
C ARG A 256 -22.64 3.99 -4.05
N ASN A 257 -23.46 5.03 -4.23
CA ASN A 257 -23.10 6.42 -3.97
C ASN A 257 -22.75 6.66 -2.50
N GLN A 258 -23.57 6.16 -1.57
CA GLN A 258 -23.30 6.26 -0.13
C GLN A 258 -21.98 5.60 0.25
N ILE A 259 -21.69 4.40 -0.28
CA ILE A 259 -20.42 3.71 -0.04
C ILE A 259 -19.25 4.53 -0.60
N ALA A 260 -19.37 5.06 -1.81
CA ALA A 260 -18.34 5.90 -2.42
C ALA A 260 -18.10 7.20 -1.65
N GLU A 261 -19.14 7.83 -1.12
CA GLU A 261 -19.02 9.01 -0.26
C GLU A 261 -18.29 8.69 1.05
N MET A 262 -18.62 7.57 1.69
CA MET A 262 -17.89 7.11 2.88
C MET A 262 -16.41 6.82 2.59
N LEU A 263 -16.11 6.21 1.44
CA LEU A 263 -14.73 6.00 0.97
C LEU A 263 -14.01 7.33 0.73
N PHE A 264 -14.69 8.32 0.15
CA PHE A 264 -14.17 9.68 -0.03
C PHE A 264 -13.73 10.27 1.31
N TRP A 265 -14.60 10.27 2.31
CA TRP A 265 -14.29 10.82 3.64
C TRP A 265 -13.21 10.04 4.38
N THR A 266 -13.16 8.71 4.19
CA THR A 266 -12.11 7.86 4.78
C THR A 266 -10.72 8.25 4.31
N TRP A 267 -10.60 8.78 3.08
CA TRP A 267 -9.32 9.11 2.47
C TRP A 267 -8.99 10.61 2.52
N TRP A 268 -9.92 11.46 2.08
CA TRP A 268 -9.69 12.90 1.97
C TRP A 268 -9.75 13.64 3.31
N ALA A 269 -10.52 13.16 4.30
CA ALA A 269 -10.56 13.84 5.60
C ALA A 269 -9.20 13.76 6.33
N PRO A 270 -8.55 12.60 6.46
CA PRO A 270 -7.19 12.51 6.99
C PRO A 270 -6.18 13.34 6.19
N MET A 271 -6.29 13.32 4.86
CA MET A 271 -5.37 14.06 3.98
C MET A 271 -5.46 15.57 4.23
N ASN A 272 -6.67 16.13 4.13
CA ASN A 272 -6.88 17.57 4.16
C ASN A 272 -6.82 18.16 5.58
N SER A 273 -7.09 17.35 6.62
CA SER A 273 -7.06 17.83 8.01
C SER A 273 -5.80 17.50 8.79
N TYR A 274 -5.06 16.46 8.40
CA TYR A 274 -3.91 15.95 9.16
C TYR A 274 -2.67 15.69 8.29
N ALA A 275 -2.74 15.87 6.96
CA ALA A 275 -1.66 15.50 6.04
C ALA A 275 -1.26 14.02 6.17
N VAL A 276 -2.24 13.14 6.37
CA VAL A 276 -2.04 11.68 6.48
C VAL A 276 -2.92 10.97 5.46
N ILE A 277 -2.40 9.95 4.78
CA ILE A 277 -3.20 9.08 3.91
C ILE A 277 -3.03 7.60 4.24
N HIS A 278 -4.09 6.86 3.88
CA HIS A 278 -4.06 5.42 3.83
C HIS A 278 -3.41 5.09 2.48
N GLY A 279 -2.15 4.70 2.55
CA GLY A 279 -1.25 4.58 1.40
C GLY A 279 -1.45 3.30 0.60
N ASP A 280 -2.38 2.42 0.99
CA ASP A 280 -2.76 1.21 0.25
C ASP A 280 -4.26 1.22 -0.06
N PRO A 281 -4.67 1.79 -1.21
CA PRO A 281 -6.08 1.89 -1.60
C PRO A 281 -6.70 0.55 -2.02
N HIS A 282 -6.02 -0.59 -1.80
CA HIS A 282 -6.52 -1.89 -2.20
C HIS A 282 -7.90 -2.18 -1.60
N LEU A 283 -8.86 -2.60 -2.44
CA LEU A 283 -10.27 -2.78 -2.04
C LEU A 283 -10.46 -3.82 -0.93
N GLY A 284 -9.51 -4.75 -0.78
CA GLY A 284 -9.50 -5.73 0.30
C GLY A 284 -9.33 -5.12 1.70
N ASN A 285 -8.87 -3.87 1.80
CA ASN A 285 -8.71 -3.18 3.08
C ASN A 285 -10.02 -2.58 3.60
N TYR A 286 -11.09 -2.64 2.80
CA TYR A 286 -12.41 -2.10 3.12
C TYR A 286 -13.46 -3.22 3.19
N GLN A 287 -14.30 -3.18 4.23
CA GLN A 287 -15.54 -3.95 4.27
C GLN A 287 -16.72 -3.01 4.46
N VAL A 288 -17.84 -3.33 3.85
CA VAL A 288 -19.09 -2.60 4.00
C VAL A 288 -19.95 -3.26 5.09
N THR A 289 -20.49 -2.46 5.99
CA THR A 289 -21.34 -2.89 7.10
C THR A 289 -22.75 -2.32 6.97
N GLY A 290 -23.70 -2.91 7.69
CA GLY A 290 -25.09 -2.41 7.75
C GLY A 290 -25.78 -2.31 6.39
N GLY A 291 -25.38 -3.11 5.39
CA GLY A 291 -25.96 -3.08 4.04
C GLY A 291 -25.59 -1.84 3.22
N GLY A 292 -24.49 -1.15 3.54
CA GLY A 292 -24.07 0.10 2.88
C GLY A 292 -24.07 1.33 3.80
N ALA A 293 -24.31 1.13 5.09
CA ALA A 293 -24.39 2.21 6.08
C ALA A 293 -23.06 2.51 6.79
N GLY A 294 -22.06 1.65 6.65
CA GLY A 294 -20.75 1.86 7.25
C GLY A 294 -19.61 1.14 6.53
N ILE A 295 -18.38 1.48 6.91
CA ILE A 295 -17.14 0.93 6.39
C ILE A 295 -16.23 0.51 7.54
N ASN A 296 -15.72 -0.71 7.47
CA ASN A 296 -14.56 -1.12 8.26
C ASN A 296 -13.29 -0.87 7.44
N LEU A 297 -12.28 -0.25 8.05
CA LEU A 297 -10.93 -0.12 7.48
C LEU A 297 -9.98 -1.04 8.25
N LEU A 298 -9.33 -1.99 7.58
CA LEU A 298 -8.72 -3.16 8.24
C LEU A 298 -7.19 -3.09 8.43
N ASP A 299 -6.44 -2.74 7.39
CA ASP A 299 -4.97 -2.81 7.38
C ASP A 299 -4.36 -1.42 7.55
N PHE A 300 -3.36 -1.26 8.41
CA PHE A 300 -2.68 0.03 8.66
C PHE A 300 -1.16 -0.06 8.50
N GLY A 301 -0.66 -1.13 7.86
CA GLY A 301 0.76 -1.32 7.56
C GLY A 301 1.30 -0.28 6.58
N CYS A 302 0.40 0.37 5.83
CA CYS A 302 0.72 1.32 4.78
C CYS A 302 0.11 2.70 5.04
N VAL A 303 0.54 3.40 6.08
CA VAL A 303 0.15 4.81 6.31
C VAL A 303 1.28 5.75 5.92
N ARG A 304 0.93 6.90 5.35
CA ARG A 304 1.87 7.95 4.95
C ARG A 304 1.52 9.24 5.67
N ILE A 305 2.53 9.84 6.28
CA ILE A 305 2.46 11.12 6.98
C ILE A 305 3.29 12.09 6.15
N PHE A 306 2.64 13.12 5.61
CA PHE A 306 3.28 14.13 4.79
C PHE A 306 3.58 15.39 5.62
N PRO A 307 4.60 16.18 5.24
CA PRO A 307 4.72 17.54 5.74
C PRO A 307 3.43 18.32 5.47
N PRO A 308 2.90 19.11 6.42
CA PRO A 308 1.66 19.87 6.20
C PRO A 308 1.71 20.80 4.97
N ALA A 309 2.90 21.33 4.63
CA ALA A 309 3.12 22.13 3.43
C ALA A 309 2.85 21.37 2.13
N PHE A 310 3.00 20.04 2.12
CA PHE A 310 2.67 19.21 0.96
C PHE A 310 1.18 19.32 0.60
N VAL A 311 0.29 19.30 1.61
CA VAL A 311 -1.16 19.43 1.40
C VAL A 311 -1.52 20.81 0.87
N ALA A 312 -0.78 21.85 1.25
CA ALA A 312 -0.95 23.18 0.67
C ALA A 312 -0.79 23.13 -0.85
N GLY A 313 0.28 22.50 -1.35
CA GLY A 313 0.50 22.34 -2.79
C GLY A 313 -0.61 21.53 -3.50
N VAL A 314 -1.23 20.56 -2.80
CA VAL A 314 -2.38 19.81 -3.36
C VAL A 314 -3.57 20.73 -3.57
N VAL A 315 -3.87 21.54 -2.55
CA VAL A 315 -4.98 22.51 -2.59
C VAL A 315 -4.70 23.65 -3.57
N ASP A 316 -3.46 24.11 -3.66
CA ASP A 316 -3.06 25.18 -4.57
C ASP A 316 -3.09 24.68 -6.02
N LEU A 317 -2.65 23.45 -6.30
CA LEU A 317 -2.77 22.85 -7.63
C LEU A 317 -4.24 22.66 -8.01
N TYR A 318 -5.08 22.20 -7.07
CA TYR A 318 -6.52 22.12 -7.28
C TYR A 318 -7.11 23.48 -7.73
N ARG A 319 -6.84 24.54 -6.97
CA ARG A 319 -7.33 25.90 -7.25
C ARG A 319 -6.79 26.42 -8.59
N ALA A 320 -5.52 26.15 -8.88
CA ALA A 320 -4.91 26.51 -10.15
C ALA A 320 -5.60 25.83 -11.33
N MET A 321 -5.89 24.52 -11.22
CA MET A 321 -6.63 23.78 -12.25
C MET A 321 -8.07 24.28 -12.40
N LEU A 322 -8.74 24.62 -11.30
CA LEU A 322 -10.11 25.15 -11.30
C LEU A 322 -10.22 26.50 -12.05
N HIS A 323 -9.17 27.32 -11.99
CA HIS A 323 -9.12 28.64 -12.62
C HIS A 323 -8.33 28.68 -13.94
N ASP A 324 -7.84 27.52 -14.42
CA ASP A 324 -6.91 27.42 -15.56
C ASP A 324 -5.69 28.36 -15.42
N ASP A 325 -5.18 28.53 -14.19
CA ASP A 325 -4.05 29.40 -13.87
C ASP A 325 -2.72 28.62 -13.95
N PHE A 326 -1.95 28.90 -15.01
CA PHE A 326 -0.68 28.24 -15.26
C PHE A 326 0.39 28.61 -14.23
N ASP A 327 0.48 29.88 -13.84
CA ASP A 327 1.55 30.36 -12.95
C ASP A 327 1.33 29.83 -11.53
N ALA A 328 0.06 29.77 -11.09
CA ALA A 328 -0.30 29.12 -9.84
C ALA A 328 -0.01 27.61 -9.88
N ALA A 329 -0.28 26.92 -11.00
CA ALA A 329 0.04 25.51 -11.15
C ALA A 329 1.56 25.25 -11.08
N TYR A 330 2.35 26.10 -11.73
CA TYR A 330 3.81 26.06 -11.68
C TYR A 330 4.31 26.17 -10.23
N ALA A 331 3.85 27.19 -9.50
CA ALA A 331 4.22 27.41 -8.11
C ALA A 331 3.80 26.24 -7.21
N ALA A 332 2.64 25.63 -7.45
CA ALA A 332 2.17 24.47 -6.72
C ALA A 332 3.07 23.24 -6.95
N TYR A 333 3.54 22.99 -8.18
CA TYR A 333 4.49 21.92 -8.44
C TYR A 333 5.85 22.16 -7.76
N GLU A 334 6.34 23.40 -7.73
CA GLU A 334 7.56 23.73 -6.98
C GLU A 334 7.38 23.49 -5.47
N ALA A 335 6.24 23.89 -4.90
CA ALA A 335 5.90 23.63 -3.49
C ALA A 335 5.78 22.13 -3.18
N TRP A 336 5.38 21.32 -4.17
CA TRP A 336 5.40 19.85 -4.10
C TRP A 336 6.79 19.22 -4.21
N GLY A 337 7.83 20.01 -4.51
CA GLY A 337 9.21 19.53 -4.58
C GLY A 337 9.66 19.12 -5.99
N PHE A 338 8.88 19.42 -7.03
CA PHE A 338 9.38 19.33 -8.40
C PHE A 338 10.46 20.41 -8.63
N GLN A 339 11.52 20.05 -9.34
CA GLN A 339 12.67 20.93 -9.57
C GLN A 339 12.95 21.03 -11.07
N ASN A 340 13.53 22.17 -11.48
CA ASN A 340 13.97 22.42 -12.86
C ASN A 340 12.83 22.25 -13.90
N LEU A 341 11.62 22.66 -13.54
CA LEU A 341 10.47 22.58 -14.43
C LEU A 341 10.55 23.66 -15.51
N SER A 342 10.55 23.23 -16.78
CA SER A 342 10.28 24.10 -17.91
C SER A 342 8.77 24.26 -18.12
N ARG A 343 8.36 25.27 -18.88
CA ARG A 343 6.96 25.46 -19.27
C ARG A 343 6.37 24.20 -19.93
N GLU A 344 7.12 23.60 -20.85
CA GLU A 344 6.67 22.39 -21.55
C GLU A 344 6.49 21.21 -20.59
N LEU A 345 7.37 21.05 -19.60
CA LEU A 345 7.25 19.99 -18.60
C LEU A 345 6.03 20.19 -17.69
N VAL A 346 5.72 21.43 -17.31
CA VAL A 346 4.50 21.75 -16.55
C VAL A 346 3.24 21.46 -17.36
N GLU A 347 3.23 21.76 -18.66
CA GLU A 347 2.12 21.39 -19.54
C GLU A 347 1.92 19.88 -19.61
N VAL A 348 3.01 19.09 -19.60
CA VAL A 348 2.94 17.62 -19.51
C VAL A 348 2.39 17.16 -18.17
N LEU A 349 2.85 17.74 -17.05
CA LEU A 349 2.32 17.43 -15.71
C LEU A 349 0.83 17.78 -15.60
N ASN A 350 0.39 18.87 -16.22
CA ASN A 350 -1.01 19.29 -16.24
C ASN A 350 -1.92 18.30 -16.98
N VAL A 351 -1.41 17.50 -17.93
CA VAL A 351 -2.19 16.39 -18.52
C VAL A 351 -2.58 15.38 -17.45
N TRP A 352 -1.61 14.99 -16.61
CA TRP A 352 -1.83 14.08 -15.50
C TRP A 352 -2.69 14.70 -14.40
N ALA A 353 -2.40 15.94 -14.00
CA ALA A 353 -3.18 16.63 -12.99
C ALA A 353 -4.64 16.79 -13.41
N ARG A 354 -4.93 17.15 -14.67
CA ARG A 354 -6.33 17.22 -15.15
C ARG A 354 -7.05 15.87 -15.14
N PHE A 355 -6.32 14.77 -15.27
CA PHE A 355 -6.91 13.43 -15.11
C PHE A 355 -7.30 13.16 -13.65
N ILE A 356 -6.40 13.43 -12.70
CA ILE A 356 -6.63 13.19 -11.26
C ILE A 356 -7.63 14.18 -10.66
N TYR A 357 -7.47 15.48 -10.95
CA TYR A 357 -8.29 16.57 -10.42
C TYR A 357 -9.58 16.79 -11.21
N GLY A 358 -9.69 16.24 -12.43
CA GLY A 358 -10.86 16.39 -13.32
C GLY A 358 -12.22 16.24 -12.62
N PRO A 359 -12.43 15.20 -11.79
CA PRO A 359 -13.70 15.01 -11.08
C PRO A 359 -14.00 16.07 -10.02
N ILE A 360 -12.97 16.64 -9.39
CA ILE A 360 -13.12 17.63 -8.30
C ILE A 360 -13.12 19.07 -8.80
N ILE A 361 -12.63 19.34 -10.01
CA ILE A 361 -12.73 20.67 -10.65
C ILE A 361 -14.02 20.84 -11.48
N ASP A 362 -14.73 19.75 -11.76
CA ASP A 362 -15.98 19.75 -12.53
C ASP A 362 -17.19 19.63 -11.59
N ASN A 363 -17.85 20.76 -11.33
CA ASN A 363 -18.99 20.82 -10.43
C ASN A 363 -20.27 20.24 -11.05
N ARG A 364 -20.38 18.91 -11.03
CA ARG A 364 -21.59 18.17 -11.38
C ARG A 364 -21.60 16.76 -10.79
N VAL A 365 -22.77 16.14 -10.77
CA VAL A 365 -22.92 14.71 -10.49
C VAL A 365 -22.40 13.91 -11.69
N ARG A 366 -21.38 13.09 -11.46
CA ARG A 366 -20.75 12.28 -12.51
C ARG A 366 -20.02 11.07 -11.91
N THR A 367 -19.58 10.18 -12.79
CA THR A 367 -18.56 9.20 -12.41
C THR A 367 -17.19 9.87 -12.31
N VAL A 368 -16.26 9.26 -11.57
CA VAL A 368 -14.88 9.76 -11.46
C VAL A 368 -14.14 9.74 -12.81
N ALA A 369 -14.60 8.96 -13.80
CA ALA A 369 -14.15 9.06 -15.18
C ALA A 369 -15.22 8.53 -16.14
N ASP A 370 -15.84 9.44 -16.89
CA ASP A 370 -16.98 9.10 -17.75
C ASP A 370 -16.52 8.21 -18.91
N GLY A 371 -17.20 7.06 -19.07
CA GLY A 371 -16.93 6.11 -20.15
C GLY A 371 -15.61 5.33 -20.01
N VAL A 372 -14.97 5.35 -18.83
CA VAL A 372 -13.72 4.62 -18.56
C VAL A 372 -14.00 3.44 -17.64
N SER A 373 -13.51 2.24 -17.98
CA SER A 373 -13.61 1.08 -17.09
C SER A 373 -12.58 1.15 -15.95
N ALA A 374 -12.89 0.53 -14.81
CA ALA A 374 -11.98 0.52 -13.65
C ALA A 374 -10.58 -0.08 -13.96
N GLY A 375 -10.48 -1.00 -14.92
CA GLY A 375 -9.20 -1.61 -15.32
C GLY A 375 -8.35 -0.74 -16.26
N GLU A 376 -8.96 0.27 -16.88
CA GLU A 376 -8.30 1.21 -17.81
C GLU A 376 -7.97 2.55 -17.14
N TYR A 377 -8.56 2.82 -15.98
CA TYR A 377 -8.36 4.04 -15.22
C TYR A 377 -6.87 4.27 -14.89
N GLY A 378 -6.36 5.46 -15.22
CA GLY A 378 -4.96 5.84 -15.03
C GLY A 378 -4.02 5.35 -16.14
N ARG A 379 -4.18 4.12 -16.66
CA ARG A 379 -3.22 3.52 -17.60
C ARG A 379 -3.00 4.32 -18.89
N LYS A 380 -4.09 4.78 -19.51
CA LYS A 380 -4.01 5.51 -20.78
C LYS A 380 -3.30 6.84 -20.61
N GLU A 381 -3.64 7.60 -19.56
CA GLU A 381 -3.03 8.89 -19.29
C GLU A 381 -1.58 8.74 -18.81
N ALA A 382 -1.27 7.69 -18.05
CA ALA A 382 0.09 7.44 -17.56
C ALA A 382 1.02 7.09 -18.72
N PHE A 383 0.55 6.24 -19.65
CA PHE A 383 1.25 5.97 -20.90
C PHE A 383 1.48 7.24 -21.71
N ARG A 384 0.46 8.11 -21.84
CA ARG A 384 0.56 9.37 -22.57
C ARG A 384 1.59 10.31 -21.95
N VAL A 385 1.54 10.52 -20.64
CA VAL A 385 2.48 11.36 -19.88
C VAL A 385 3.90 10.82 -20.04
N ARG A 386 4.10 9.50 -19.98
CA ARG A 386 5.41 8.88 -20.20
C ARG A 386 5.96 9.15 -21.60
N GLN A 387 5.14 9.07 -22.66
CA GLN A 387 5.57 9.39 -24.02
C GLN A 387 5.99 10.86 -24.11
N LEU A 388 5.19 11.76 -23.55
CA LEU A 388 5.51 13.19 -23.52
C LEU A 388 6.80 13.48 -22.74
N LEU A 389 7.04 12.83 -21.61
CA LEU A 389 8.29 12.98 -20.85
C LEU A 389 9.51 12.43 -21.61
N LYS A 390 9.36 11.37 -22.40
CA LYS A 390 10.45 10.88 -23.28
C LYS A 390 10.83 11.90 -24.34
N GLU A 391 9.85 12.63 -24.87
CA GLU A 391 10.07 13.65 -25.90
C GLU A 391 10.58 14.98 -25.32
N LYS A 392 10.04 15.40 -24.17
CA LYS A 392 10.23 16.73 -23.58
C LYS A 392 11.35 16.79 -22.53
N GLY A 393 11.82 15.63 -22.07
CA GLY A 393 12.88 15.51 -21.08
C GLY A 393 12.38 14.95 -19.74
N PRO A 394 13.28 14.34 -18.96
CA PRO A 394 12.91 13.68 -17.71
C PRO A 394 12.52 14.70 -16.64
N VAL A 395 11.55 14.32 -15.81
CA VAL A 395 11.20 15.02 -14.57
C VAL A 395 11.51 14.09 -13.41
N LYS A 396 12.19 14.61 -12.39
CA LYS A 396 12.33 13.88 -11.13
C LYS A 396 11.04 14.04 -10.33
N ILE A 397 10.29 12.94 -10.20
CA ILE A 397 9.01 12.93 -9.49
C ILE A 397 9.28 12.82 -7.98
N PRO A 398 8.71 13.72 -7.13
CA PRO A 398 8.82 13.61 -5.68
C PRO A 398 8.21 12.31 -5.14
N ARG A 399 8.79 11.74 -4.08
CA ARG A 399 8.33 10.47 -3.49
C ARG A 399 6.89 10.57 -2.98
N GLU A 400 6.55 11.71 -2.39
CA GLU A 400 5.23 12.00 -1.83
C GLU A 400 4.15 12.00 -2.92
N PHE A 401 4.48 12.52 -4.10
CA PHE A 401 3.59 12.52 -5.26
C PHE A 401 3.23 11.10 -5.68
N VAL A 402 4.20 10.18 -5.75
CA VAL A 402 3.97 8.77 -6.14
C VAL A 402 2.96 8.09 -5.21
N PHE A 403 3.04 8.33 -3.90
CA PHE A 403 2.12 7.71 -2.94
C PHE A 403 0.72 8.30 -2.99
N MET A 404 0.61 9.63 -3.09
CA MET A 404 -0.68 10.30 -3.24
C MET A 404 -1.37 9.85 -4.54
N ASP A 405 -0.63 9.82 -5.65
CA ASP A 405 -1.13 9.46 -6.96
C ASP A 405 -1.61 8.00 -7.02
N ARG A 406 -0.82 7.07 -6.48
CA ARG A 406 -1.23 5.65 -6.36
C ARG A 406 -2.53 5.53 -5.57
N ALA A 407 -2.62 6.24 -4.45
CA ALA A 407 -3.80 6.22 -3.60
C ALA A 407 -5.04 6.79 -4.32
N ALA A 408 -4.89 7.90 -5.04
CA ALA A 408 -5.94 8.51 -5.85
C ALA A 408 -6.42 7.57 -6.99
N ILE A 409 -5.50 6.91 -7.71
CA ILE A 409 -5.85 5.94 -8.75
C ILE A 409 -6.64 4.76 -8.18
N GLY A 410 -6.15 4.17 -7.08
CA GLY A 410 -6.82 3.02 -6.46
C GLY A 410 -8.21 3.36 -5.95
N LEU A 411 -8.38 4.54 -5.35
CA LEU A 411 -9.67 5.04 -4.90
C LEU A 411 -10.61 5.34 -6.08
N GLY A 412 -10.11 5.95 -7.16
CA GLY A 412 -10.89 6.15 -8.39
C GLY A 412 -11.34 4.85 -9.03
N ALA A 413 -10.49 3.81 -9.04
CA ALA A 413 -10.88 2.47 -9.49
C ALA A 413 -12.00 1.87 -8.61
N ALA A 414 -12.01 2.15 -7.30
CA ALA A 414 -13.10 1.76 -6.40
C ALA A 414 -14.43 2.43 -6.79
N TYR A 415 -14.40 3.75 -7.03
CA TYR A 415 -15.59 4.50 -7.46
C TYR A 415 -16.14 4.01 -8.80
N LEU A 416 -15.27 3.69 -9.76
CA LEU A 416 -15.69 3.15 -11.06
C LEU A 416 -16.31 1.76 -10.93
N ARG A 417 -15.77 0.86 -10.08
CA ARG A 417 -16.37 -0.46 -9.83
C ARG A 417 -17.76 -0.35 -9.20
N LEU A 418 -17.91 0.56 -8.25
CA LEU A 418 -19.21 0.87 -7.67
C LEU A 418 -20.15 1.57 -8.67
N GLY A 419 -19.67 2.03 -9.83
CA GLY A 419 -20.46 2.87 -10.73
C GLY A 419 -21.02 4.10 -10.01
N ALA A 420 -20.23 4.68 -9.11
CA ALA A 420 -20.67 5.78 -8.25
C ALA A 420 -20.84 7.06 -9.06
N GLU A 421 -21.95 7.75 -8.84
CA GLU A 421 -22.31 9.03 -9.46
C GLU A 421 -22.47 10.06 -8.34
N LEU A 422 -21.43 10.85 -8.11
CA LEU A 422 -21.36 11.83 -7.02
C LEU A 422 -20.96 13.20 -7.56
N ASN A 423 -21.26 14.24 -6.79
CA ASN A 423 -20.63 15.55 -6.99
C ASN A 423 -19.32 15.59 -6.20
N PHE A 424 -18.23 15.12 -6.82
CA PHE A 424 -16.92 15.07 -6.18
C PHE A 424 -16.35 16.47 -5.88
N HIS A 425 -16.72 17.48 -6.68
CA HIS A 425 -16.36 18.87 -6.42
C HIS A 425 -16.92 19.35 -5.08
N GLU A 426 -18.22 19.16 -4.84
CA GLU A 426 -18.86 19.56 -3.59
C GLU A 426 -18.25 18.83 -2.38
N LEU A 427 -18.00 17.53 -2.49
CA LEU A 427 -17.34 16.77 -1.42
C LEU A 427 -15.93 17.28 -1.13
N PHE A 428 -15.18 17.63 -2.17
CA PHE A 428 -13.83 18.16 -2.03
C PHE A 428 -13.81 19.56 -1.40
N GLU A 429 -14.64 20.48 -1.88
CA GLU A 429 -14.82 21.81 -1.28
C GLU A 429 -15.24 21.69 0.20
N GLN A 430 -16.20 20.82 0.51
CA GLN A 430 -16.61 20.57 1.89
C GLN A 430 -15.46 20.04 2.75
N SER A 431 -14.60 19.17 2.20
CA SER A 431 -13.44 18.67 2.92
C SER A 431 -12.35 19.72 3.18
N LEU A 432 -12.39 20.84 2.46
CA LEU A 432 -11.49 21.99 2.61
C LEU A 432 -12.07 23.10 3.48
N GLU A 433 -13.29 22.95 4.01
CA GLU A 433 -13.89 23.96 4.89
C GLU A 433 -13.00 24.27 6.10
N GLY A 434 -12.60 25.53 6.22
CA GLY A 434 -11.73 25.99 7.30
C GLY A 434 -10.27 25.53 7.19
N PHE A 435 -9.85 24.99 6.04
CA PHE A 435 -8.47 24.59 5.74
C PHE A 435 -7.48 25.74 5.91
N SER A 436 -6.37 25.46 6.57
CA SER A 436 -5.17 26.30 6.63
C SER A 436 -4.00 25.42 7.04
N VAL A 437 -2.82 25.65 6.47
CA VAL A 437 -1.62 24.83 6.72
C VAL A 437 -1.27 24.78 8.20
N GLU A 438 -1.45 25.90 8.93
CA GLU A 438 -1.18 26.01 10.35
C GLU A 438 -2.10 25.10 11.18
N LYS A 439 -3.39 25.06 10.85
CA LYS A 439 -4.35 24.16 11.51
C LYS A 439 -4.06 22.69 11.19
N VAL A 440 -3.68 22.38 9.94
CA VAL A 440 -3.29 21.01 9.56
C VAL A 440 -2.05 20.58 10.36
N ALA A 441 -1.05 21.45 10.45
CA ALA A 441 0.16 21.19 11.23
C ALA A 441 -0.14 20.98 12.72
N ALA A 442 -0.99 21.82 13.31
CA ALA A 442 -1.39 21.69 14.71
C ALA A 442 -2.14 20.37 14.97
N ARG A 443 -3.16 20.06 14.14
CA ARG A 443 -3.93 18.81 14.22
C ARG A 443 -3.06 17.58 14.03
N GLN A 444 -2.15 17.61 13.05
CA GLN A 444 -1.22 16.52 12.78
C GLN A 444 -0.32 16.28 14.00
N ALA A 445 0.35 17.31 14.52
CA ALA A 445 1.24 17.17 15.66
C ALA A 445 0.52 16.61 16.89
N GLU A 446 -0.71 17.06 17.14
CA GLU A 446 -1.54 16.59 18.25
C GLU A 446 -1.93 15.11 18.08
N ALA A 447 -2.40 14.72 16.89
CA ALA A 447 -2.81 13.35 16.59
C ALA A 447 -1.62 12.37 16.60
N LEU A 448 -0.47 12.77 16.03
CA LEU A 448 0.77 11.98 16.09
C LEU A 448 1.26 11.82 17.53
N GLY A 449 1.19 12.88 18.34
CA GLY A 449 1.54 12.83 19.77
C GLY A 449 0.67 11.82 20.54
N ARG A 450 -0.65 11.85 20.32
CA ARG A 450 -1.59 10.86 20.93
C ARG A 450 -1.31 9.42 20.47
N ALA A 451 -0.94 9.24 19.22
CA ALA A 451 -0.63 7.92 18.65
C ALA A 451 0.78 7.42 18.98
N GLY A 452 1.64 8.22 19.63
CA GLY A 452 3.03 7.88 19.91
C GLY A 452 3.91 7.82 18.65
N LEU A 453 3.61 8.67 17.67
CA LEU A 453 4.28 8.83 16.37
C LEU A 453 4.96 10.22 16.22
N GLY A 454 4.89 11.06 17.26
CA GLY A 454 5.41 12.44 17.26
C GLY A 454 6.88 12.58 17.63
#